data_AF-A0A0W4ZP35-F1
#
_entry.id   AF-A0A0W4ZP35-F1
#
_cell.length_a   1.000
_cell.length_b   1.000
_cell.length_c   1.000
_cell.angle_alpha   90.00
_cell.angle_beta   90.00
_cell.angle_gamma   90.00
#
_symmetry.space_group_name_H-M   'P 1'
#
loop_
_entity.id
_entity.type
_entity.pdbx_description
1 polymer ?
#
loop_
_entity_poly.entity_id
_entity_poly.type
_entity_poly.pdbx_seq_one_letter_code
_entity_poly.pdbx_strand_id
1 'polypeptide(L)' 'MKRTWLDGVLNQKFLLYTFVVVITLAVTVHLWSDKICLPDEWSDEMLREWLQKNHIFFEETDSREVLIEKVKISLKKQ' A
#
# COMPACT_ATOMS: atom_id res chain seq x y z
N MET A 1 -30.06 -29.26 23.38
CA MET A 1 -28.59 -29.14 23.50
C MET A 1 -28.29 -28.02 24.49
N LYS A 2 -27.80 -28.33 25.70
CA LYS A 2 -27.44 -27.30 26.69
C LYS A 2 -26.05 -26.78 26.31
N ARG A 3 -25.95 -25.52 25.84
CA ARG A 3 -24.66 -24.84 25.73
C ARG A 3 -24.07 -24.77 27.14
N THR A 4 -22.89 -25.34 27.32
CA THR A 4 -22.21 -25.33 28.61
C THR A 4 -21.50 -24.00 28.78
N TRP A 5 -21.31 -23.56 30.03
CA TRP A 5 -20.55 -22.34 30.33
C TRP A 5 -19.15 -22.35 29.70
N LEU A 6 -18.56 -23.55 29.58
CA LEU A 6 -17.28 -23.80 28.92
C LEU A 6 -17.31 -23.41 27.42
N ASP A 7 -18.40 -23.68 26.71
CA ASP A 7 -18.56 -23.28 25.30
C ASP A 7 -18.54 -21.76 25.14
N GLY A 8 -19.13 -21.03 26.09
CA GLY A 8 -19.10 -19.56 26.12
C GLY A 8 -17.69 -19.01 26.33
N VAL A 9 -16.94 -19.58 27.28
CA VAL A 9 -15.56 -19.16 27.58
C VAL A 9 -14.61 -19.51 26.45
N LEU A 10 -14.75 -20.70 25.83
CA LEU A 10 -13.95 -21.09 24.68
C LEU A 10 -14.24 -20.20 23.45
N ASN A 11 -15.51 -19.93 23.16
CA ASN A 11 -15.88 -19.05 22.06
C ASN A 11 -15.37 -17.62 22.27
N GLN A 12 -15.43 -17.10 23.51
CA GLN A 12 -14.89 -15.77 23.83
C GLN A 12 -13.36 -15.71 23.64
N LYS A 13 -12.63 -16.73 24.09
CA LYS A 13 -11.17 -16.81 23.87
C LYS A 13 -10.84 -16.89 22.38
N PHE A 14 -11.59 -17.69 21.62
CA PHE A 14 -11.43 -17.81 20.16
C PHE A 14 -11.64 -16.47 19.46
N LEU A 15 -12.69 -15.73 19.83
CA LEU A 15 -12.96 -14.39 19.28
C LEU A 15 -11.83 -13.39 19.62
N LEU A 16 -11.29 -13.43 20.83
CA LEU A 16 -10.17 -12.56 21.21
C LEU A 16 -8.89 -12.89 20.43
N TYR A 17 -8.55 -14.17 20.27
CA TYR A 17 -7.38 -14.58 19.48
C TYR A 17 -7.51 -14.20 18.01
N THR A 18 -8.66 -14.46 17.40
CA THR A 18 -8.90 -14.09 15.99
C THR A 18 -8.86 -12.58 15.79
N PHE A 19 -9.42 -11.80 16.72
CA PHE A 19 -9.37 -10.34 16.67
C PHE A 19 -7.93 -9.79 16.76
N VAL A 20 -7.13 -10.30 17.69
CA VAL A 20 -5.71 -9.92 17.83
C VAL A 20 -4.95 -10.24 16.54
N VAL A 21 -5.13 -11.44 15.97
CA VAL A 21 -4.47 -11.85 14.72
C VAL A 21 -4.86 -10.95 13.54
N VAL A 22 -6.14 -10.60 13.40
CA VAL A 22 -6.62 -9.69 12.34
C VAL A 22 -6.02 -8.30 12.50
N ILE A 23 -5.95 -7.76 13.73
CA ILE A 23 -5.29 -6.47 13.99
C ILE A 23 -3.81 -6.54 13.66
N THR A 24 -3.10 -7.58 14.10
CA THR A 24 -1.67 -7.72 13.81
C THR A 24 -1.41 -7.81 12.30
N LEU A 25 -2.24 -8.54 11.55
CA LEU A 25 -2.16 -8.58 10.09
C LEU A 25 -2.44 -7.20 9.47
N ALA A 26 -3.48 -6.50 9.91
CA ALA A 26 -3.81 -5.17 9.40
C ALA A 26 -2.68 -4.15 9.64
N VAL A 27 -2.10 -4.13 10.85
CA VAL A 27 -0.96 -3.27 11.19
C VAL A 27 0.27 -3.62 10.35
N THR A 28 0.55 -4.91 10.15
CA THR A 28 1.68 -5.37 9.33
C THR A 28 1.50 -4.94 7.87
N VAL A 29 0.31 -5.08 7.30
CA VAL A 29 0.00 -4.64 5.93
C VAL A 29 0.10 -3.12 5.80
N HIS A 30 -0.40 -2.37 6.80
CA HIS A 30 -0.34 -0.92 6.79
C HIS A 30 1.10 -0.40 6.81
N LEU A 31 1.94 -0.97 7.68
CA LEU A 31 3.37 -0.63 7.76
C LEU A 31 4.15 -0.95 6.47
N TRP A 32 3.74 -1.97 5.72
CA TRP A 32 4.34 -2.29 4.41
C TRP A 32 3.83 -1.37 3.30
N SER A 33 2.61 -0.86 3.41
CA SER A 33 2.02 0.06 2.43
C SER A 33 2.67 1.44 2.44
N ASP A 34 3.29 1.85 3.55
CA ASP A 34 3.92 3.17 3.72
C ASP A 34 5.37 3.26 3.19
N LYS A 35 5.92 2.18 2.61
CA LYS A 35 7.12 2.30 1.77
C LYS A 35 6.73 2.91 0.42
N ILE A 36 6.39 4.19 0.46
CA ILE A 36 6.27 5.06 -0.70
C ILE A 36 7.67 5.13 -1.29
N CYS A 37 7.97 4.27 -2.26
CA CYS A 37 9.20 4.33 -3.03
C CYS A 37 9.28 5.73 -3.64
N LEU A 38 10.36 6.44 -3.36
CA LEU A 38 10.53 7.80 -3.88
C LEU A 38 10.62 7.73 -5.41
N PRO A 39 10.14 8.75 -6.15
CA PRO A 39 10.26 8.78 -7.61
C PRO A 39 11.72 8.62 -8.10
N ASP A 40 12.70 9.00 -7.27
CA ASP A 40 14.11 8.84 -7.56
C ASP A 40 14.57 7.37 -7.58
N GLU A 41 13.89 6.49 -6.86
CA GLU A 41 14.18 5.05 -6.76
C GLU A 41 13.51 4.24 -7.88
N TRP A 42 12.62 4.85 -8.67
CA TRP A 42 11.89 4.14 -9.71
C TRP A 42 12.78 3.88 -10.94
N SER A 43 12.53 2.78 -11.64
CA SER A 43 13.14 2.56 -12.95
C SER A 43 12.55 3.52 -14.00
N ASP A 44 13.26 3.76 -15.09
CA ASP A 44 12.77 4.59 -16.20
C ASP A 44 11.44 4.07 -16.77
N GLU A 45 11.26 2.75 -16.79
CA GLU A 45 10.01 2.09 -17.17
C GLU A 45 8.87 2.41 -16.20
N MET A 46 9.11 2.30 -14.88
CA MET A 46 8.11 2.64 -13.87
C MET A 46 7.70 4.12 -13.92
N LEU A 47 8.64 5.03 -14.19
CA LEU A 47 8.34 6.46 -14.36
C LEU A 47 7.42 6.68 -15.57
N ARG A 48 7.69 6.04 -16.70
CA ARG A 48 6.87 6.12 -17.92
C ARG A 48 5.49 5.51 -17.73
N GLU A 49 5.41 4.32 -17.13
CA GLU A 49 4.14 3.67 -16.80
C GLU A 49 3.29 4.53 -15.87
N TRP A 50 3.89 5.14 -14.85
CA TRP A 50 3.17 6.02 -13.93
C TRP A 50 2.67 7.28 -14.63
N LEU A 51 3.50 7.94 -15.45
CA LEU A 51 3.11 9.11 -16.22
C LEU A 51 1.96 8.78 -17.19
N GLN A 52 2.05 7.64 -17.89
CA GLN A 52 1.01 7.15 -18.78
C GLN A 52 -0.30 6.86 -18.02
N LYS A 53 -0.23 6.20 -16.86
CA LYS A 53 -1.39 5.90 -16.01
C LYS A 53 -2.07 7.16 -15.47
N ASN A 54 -1.30 8.22 -15.23
CA ASN A 54 -1.81 9.51 -14.77
C ASN A 54 -2.16 10.47 -15.93
N HIS A 55 -2.14 9.98 -17.19
CA HIS A 55 -2.41 10.77 -18.40
C HIS A 55 -1.53 12.02 -18.54
N ILE A 56 -0.30 11.97 -18.04
CA ILE A 56 0.68 13.04 -18.15
C ILE A 56 1.49 12.85 -19.43
N PHE A 57 1.60 13.90 -20.24
CA PHE A 57 2.36 13.87 -21.47
C PHE A 57 3.87 13.86 -21.20
N PHE A 58 4.57 12.91 -21.80
CA PHE A 58 6.02 12.82 -21.82
C PHE A 58 6.48 12.43 -23.23
N GLU A 59 7.67 12.87 -23.61
CA GLU A 59 8.29 12.47 -24.87
C GLU A 59 9.13 11.21 -24.65
N GLU A 60 9.17 10.33 -25.64
CA GLU A 60 9.95 9.09 -25.52
C GLU A 60 11.46 9.36 -25.40
N THR A 61 11.89 10.51 -25.92
CA THR A 61 13.26 11.06 -25.84
C THR A 61 13.56 11.82 -24.55
N ASP A 62 12.59 12.00 -23.65
CA ASP A 62 12.81 12.70 -22.39
C ASP A 62 13.86 11.97 -21.54
N SER A 63 14.78 12.74 -20.95
CA SER A 63 15.78 12.20 -20.04
C SER A 63 15.14 11.76 -18.73
N ARG A 64 15.82 10.86 -18.00
CA ARG A 64 15.37 10.35 -16.71
C ARG A 64 15.06 11.49 -15.73
N GLU A 65 15.89 12.51 -15.69
CA GLU A 65 15.71 13.67 -14.80
C GLU A 65 14.40 14.40 -15.11
N VAL A 66 14.07 14.59 -16.40
CA VAL A 66 12.83 15.24 -16.85
C VAL A 66 11.60 14.40 -16.47
N LEU A 67 11.68 13.07 -16.61
CA LEU A 67 10.61 12.16 -16.20
C LEU A 67 10.37 12.22 -14.69
N ILE A 68 11.44 12.18 -13.88
CA ILE A 68 11.35 12.31 -12.42
C ILE A 68 10.75 13.66 -12.03
N GLU A 69 11.16 14.75 -12.67
CA GLU A 69 10.63 16.09 -12.38
C GLU A 69 9.13 16.18 -12.67
N LYS A 70 8.67 15.67 -13.82
CA LYS A 70 7.24 15.61 -14.16
C LYS A 70 6.43 14.81 -13.14
N VAL A 71 6.96 13.67 -12.66
CA VAL A 71 6.31 12.86 -11.61
C VAL A 71 6.25 13.63 -10.29
N LYS A 72 7.36 14.25 -9.86
CA LYS A 72 7.42 15.04 -8.61
C LYS A 72 6.46 16.23 -8.64
N ILE A 73 6.40 16.97 -9.75
CA ILE A 73 5.46 18.09 -9.93
C ILE A 73 4.01 17.60 -9.80
N SER A 74 3.70 16.45 -10.40
CA SER A 74 2.35 15.90 -10.40
C SER A 74 1.93 15.38 -9.02
N LEU A 75 2.84 14.72 -8.30
CA LEU A 75 2.61 14.27 -6.92
C LEU A 75 2.41 15.44 -5.95
N LYS A 76 3.09 16.58 -6.15
CA LYS A 76 2.92 17.78 -5.32
C LYS A 76 1.58 18.50 -5.56
N LYS A 77 0.92 18.22 -6.68
CA LYS A 77 -0.34 18.88 -7.07
C LYS A 77 -1.58 18.15 -6.56
N GLN A 78 -1.45 16.89 -6.13
CA GLN A 78 -2.50 16.16 -5.40
C GLN A 78 -2.49 16.53 -3.92
#